data_AF-A0A1Y1SI06-F1
#
_entry.id   AF-A0A1Y1SI06-F1
#
_cell.length_a   1.000
_cell.length_b   1.000
_cell.length_c   1.000
_cell.angle_alpha   90.00
_cell.angle_beta   90.00
_cell.angle_gamma   90.00
#
_symmetry.space_group_name_H-M   'P 1'
#
loop_
_entity.id
_entity.type
_entity.pdbx_description
1 polymer ?
#
loop_
_entity_poly.entity_id
_entity_poly.type
_entity_poly.pdbx_seq_one_letter_code
_entity_poly.pdbx_strand_id
1 'polypeptide(L)'
;MRLVLVVAALAGLSACQAPDSDEQDTAALNGVWRGVVSDAQQHESLQAHVLDGLMLAVSHDGKRAHSGELRLENGRLQGLYAARDEFGARDRDYQLRGQARSGDSIEADLYGKREDAALSLFYNADQSYQHASYAQIAGLYYLDSAALKISLSVDEDGWIEGYDDAGCAYFGHVAVPHAGRNVYAVSMEVEGCALAGDFAFGLGSLREAGGWPQLVLPVWFDEHDRVEPWVLERV
;
A
#
# COMPACT_ATOMS: atom_id res chain seq x y z
N MET A 1 -62.81 -7.33 39.72
CA MET A 1 -61.44 -7.37 39.16
C MET A 1 -61.43 -6.48 37.92
N ARG A 2 -60.80 -5.30 37.98
CA ARG A 2 -60.83 -4.30 36.89
C ARG A 2 -59.63 -4.55 35.98
N LEU A 3 -59.89 -4.82 34.70
CA LEU A 3 -58.88 -4.95 33.64
C LEU A 3 -58.58 -3.54 33.10
N VAL A 4 -57.34 -3.06 33.26
CA VAL A 4 -56.87 -1.79 32.70
C VAL A 4 -56.14 -2.10 31.40
N LEU A 5 -56.67 -1.59 30.29
CA LEU A 5 -56.07 -1.68 28.96
C LEU A 5 -55.09 -0.52 28.79
N VAL A 6 -53.78 -0.82 28.72
CA VAL A 6 -52.74 0.18 28.40
C VAL A 6 -52.49 0.11 26.90
N VAL A 7 -52.92 1.14 26.18
CA VAL A 7 -52.61 1.35 24.75
C VAL A 7 -51.27 2.07 24.67
N ALA A 8 -50.22 1.38 24.26
CA ALA A 8 -48.93 1.98 23.95
C ALA A 8 -48.92 2.47 22.49
N ALA A 9 -48.89 3.79 22.32
CA ALA A 9 -48.68 4.43 21.02
C ALA A 9 -47.19 4.37 20.66
N LEU A 10 -46.80 3.51 19.71
CA LEU A 10 -45.49 3.57 19.07
C LEU A 10 -45.50 4.70 18.03
N ALA A 11 -44.84 5.81 18.35
CA ALA A 11 -44.50 6.84 17.38
C ALA A 11 -43.32 6.33 16.51
N GLY A 12 -43.60 6.04 15.24
CA GLY A 12 -42.59 5.73 14.24
C GLY A 12 -41.77 6.97 13.90
N LEU A 13 -40.57 7.06 14.47
CA LEU A 13 -39.53 7.97 13.99
C LEU A 13 -38.87 7.33 12.78
N SER A 14 -39.33 7.72 11.58
CA SER A 14 -38.59 7.52 10.33
C SER A 14 -37.34 8.39 10.38
N ALA A 15 -36.21 7.82 10.79
CA ALA A 15 -34.91 8.45 10.62
C ALA A 15 -34.61 8.51 9.12
N CYS A 16 -34.75 9.68 8.52
CA CYS A 16 -34.14 9.97 7.22
C CYS A 16 -32.63 9.89 7.41
N GLN A 17 -32.02 8.75 7.11
CA GLN A 17 -30.59 8.69 6.84
C GLN A 17 -30.36 9.54 5.59
N ALA A 18 -29.76 10.71 5.78
CA ALA A 18 -29.15 11.41 4.67
C ALA A 18 -28.14 10.44 4.04
N PRO A 19 -28.11 10.26 2.71
CA PRO A 19 -27.02 9.52 2.10
C PRO A 19 -25.73 10.23 2.51
N ASP A 20 -24.82 9.48 3.14
CA ASP A 20 -23.47 9.94 3.45
C ASP A 20 -22.78 10.26 2.12
N SER A 21 -22.92 11.51 1.67
CA SER A 21 -22.50 11.97 0.34
C SER A 21 -21.00 12.26 0.24
N ASP A 22 -20.25 11.91 1.27
CA ASP A 22 -18.80 12.11 1.35
C ASP A 22 -18.07 10.76 1.40
N GLU A 23 -18.58 9.75 0.69
CA GLU A 23 -17.78 8.55 0.39
C GLU A 23 -16.59 9.01 -0.47
N GLN A 24 -15.41 9.01 0.16
CA GLN A 24 -14.14 9.35 -0.47
C GLN A 24 -13.92 8.42 -1.66
N ASP A 25 -13.98 8.96 -2.89
CA ASP A 25 -13.72 8.19 -4.11
C ASP A 25 -12.21 7.99 -4.33
N THR A 26 -11.52 7.49 -3.32
CA THR A 26 -10.12 7.08 -3.42
C THR A 26 -9.99 5.74 -4.13
N ALA A 27 -11.06 4.95 -4.22
CA ALA A 27 -11.13 3.73 -5.00
C ALA A 27 -10.81 3.96 -6.49
N ALA A 28 -11.16 5.14 -7.01
CA ALA A 28 -10.79 5.56 -8.37
C ALA A 28 -9.27 5.69 -8.58
N LEU A 29 -8.47 5.73 -7.52
CA LEU A 29 -7.00 5.78 -7.58
C LEU A 29 -6.35 4.39 -7.45
N ASN A 30 -7.15 3.32 -7.25
CA ASN A 30 -6.61 1.99 -7.01
C ASN A 30 -5.82 1.44 -8.23
N GLY A 31 -4.59 0.99 -7.98
CA GLY A 31 -3.73 0.41 -9.00
C GLY A 31 -2.24 0.59 -8.77
N VAL A 32 -1.48 0.34 -9.83
CA VAL A 32 -0.03 0.51 -9.89
C VAL A 32 0.30 1.78 -10.66
N TRP A 33 1.10 2.63 -10.03
CA TRP A 33 1.51 3.92 -10.53
C TRP A 33 3.02 3.94 -10.70
N ARG A 34 3.51 4.74 -11.64
CA ARG A 34 4.94 4.97 -11.84
C ARG A 34 5.19 6.45 -11.99
N GLY A 35 6.37 6.92 -11.64
CA GLY A 35 6.67 8.33 -11.81
C GLY A 35 7.89 8.73 -11.02
N VAL A 36 7.88 9.97 -10.53
CA VAL A 36 9.00 10.56 -9.83
C VAL A 36 8.55 11.36 -8.62
N VAL A 37 9.40 11.37 -7.59
CA VAL A 37 9.45 12.43 -6.60
C VAL A 37 10.71 13.24 -6.85
N SER A 38 10.60 14.57 -6.82
CA SER A 38 11.72 15.46 -7.08
C SER A 38 11.76 16.65 -6.13
N ASP A 39 12.93 16.94 -5.60
CA ASP A 39 13.26 18.16 -4.86
C ASP A 39 14.35 18.97 -5.62
N ALA A 40 14.89 20.00 -5.00
CA ALA A 40 15.92 20.85 -5.63
C ALA A 40 17.26 20.12 -5.90
N GLN A 41 17.49 18.96 -5.27
CA GLN A 41 18.76 18.23 -5.27
C GLN A 41 18.64 16.84 -5.90
N GLN A 42 17.45 16.23 -5.86
CA GLN A 42 17.24 14.83 -6.17
C GLN A 42 16.02 14.62 -7.06
N HIS A 43 16.14 13.63 -7.93
CA HIS A 43 15.04 13.06 -8.71
C HIS A 43 15.04 11.55 -8.51
N GLU A 44 13.96 11.02 -7.96
CA GLU A 44 13.85 9.62 -7.62
C GLU A 44 12.66 9.00 -8.35
N SER A 45 12.92 7.97 -9.15
CA SER A 45 11.87 7.24 -9.87
C SER A 45 11.19 6.24 -8.95
N LEU A 46 9.87 6.16 -8.99
CA LEU A 46 9.04 5.36 -8.09
C LEU A 46 8.15 4.37 -8.86
N GLN A 47 7.86 3.24 -8.21
CA GLN A 47 6.67 2.43 -8.46
C GLN A 47 5.81 2.46 -7.19
N ALA A 48 4.58 2.96 -7.29
CA ALA A 48 3.64 3.09 -6.18
C ALA A 48 2.44 2.16 -6.36
N HIS A 49 1.92 1.64 -5.25
CA HIS A 49 0.70 0.86 -5.14
C HIS A 49 -0.29 1.67 -4.33
N VAL A 50 -1.47 1.91 -4.89
CA VAL A 50 -2.53 2.64 -4.22
C VAL A 50 -3.73 1.72 -4.03
N LEU A 51 -4.23 1.64 -2.80
CA LEU A 51 -5.43 0.93 -2.42
C LEU A 51 -6.20 1.73 -1.36
N ASP A 52 -7.41 2.18 -1.73
CA ASP A 52 -8.36 2.88 -0.87
C ASP A 52 -7.76 4.09 -0.14
N GLY A 53 -6.90 4.82 -0.86
CA GLY A 53 -6.21 6.01 -0.37
C GLY A 53 -4.87 5.72 0.31
N LEU A 54 -4.58 4.48 0.71
CA LEU A 54 -3.23 4.14 1.15
C LEU A 54 -2.31 4.00 -0.06
N MET A 55 -1.17 4.68 -0.01
CA MET A 55 -0.11 4.57 -1.00
C MET A 55 1.14 4.00 -0.35
N LEU A 56 1.71 2.94 -0.93
CA LEU A 56 3.05 2.45 -0.63
C LEU A 56 3.87 2.39 -1.91
N ALA A 57 5.08 2.93 -1.90
CA ALA A 57 5.93 2.98 -3.09
C ALA A 57 7.36 2.55 -2.79
N VAL A 58 8.03 2.07 -3.84
CA VAL A 58 9.43 1.68 -3.82
C VAL A 58 10.16 2.44 -4.91
N SER A 59 11.36 2.92 -4.58
CA SER A 59 12.27 3.53 -5.54
C SER A 59 12.69 2.52 -6.61
N HIS A 60 13.01 2.99 -7.81
CA HIS A 60 13.35 2.08 -8.91
C HIS A 60 14.61 1.25 -8.63
N ASP A 61 15.55 1.77 -7.84
CA ASP A 61 16.74 1.05 -7.38
C ASP A 61 16.47 0.08 -6.20
N GLY A 62 15.23 0.02 -5.72
CA GLY A 62 14.80 -0.85 -4.63
C GLY A 62 15.34 -0.45 -3.26
N LYS A 63 15.97 0.73 -3.13
CA LYS A 63 16.63 1.13 -1.89
C LYS A 63 15.74 1.90 -0.95
N ARG A 64 14.76 2.65 -1.43
CA ARG A 64 13.93 3.51 -0.57
C ARG A 64 12.46 3.15 -0.71
N ALA A 65 11.75 3.31 0.40
CA ALA A 65 10.31 3.24 0.43
C ALA A 65 9.69 4.63 0.60
N HIS A 66 8.44 4.74 0.18
CA HIS A 66 7.61 5.92 0.44
C HIS A 66 6.23 5.45 0.86
N SER A 67 5.56 6.22 1.70
CA SER A 67 4.19 5.96 2.12
C SER A 67 3.35 7.21 2.05
N GLY A 68 2.06 7.08 1.84
CA GLY A 68 1.15 8.22 1.88
C GLY A 68 -0.29 7.85 2.16
N GLU A 69 -1.03 8.82 2.67
CA GLU A 69 -2.49 8.76 2.83
C GLU A 69 -3.09 9.79 1.89
N LEU A 70 -3.80 9.32 0.87
CA LEU A 70 -4.39 10.11 -0.19
C LEU A 70 -5.89 10.27 0.06
N ARG A 71 -6.38 11.50 -0.06
CA ARG A 71 -7.80 11.83 0.00
C ARG A 71 -8.16 12.65 -1.22
N LEU A 72 -9.24 12.27 -1.89
CA LEU A 72 -9.76 12.96 -3.07
C LEU A 72 -11.08 13.64 -2.72
N GLU A 73 -11.08 14.97 -2.69
CA GLU A 73 -12.26 15.76 -2.36
C GLU A 73 -12.51 16.80 -3.46
N ASN A 74 -13.65 16.71 -4.14
CA ASN A 74 -14.01 17.62 -5.23
C ASN A 74 -12.91 17.75 -6.31
N GLY A 75 -12.26 16.62 -6.66
CA GLY A 75 -11.16 16.56 -7.64
C GLY A 75 -9.82 17.13 -7.15
N ARG A 76 -9.72 17.54 -5.88
CA ARG A 76 -8.47 17.97 -5.25
C ARG A 76 -7.90 16.83 -4.43
N LEU A 77 -6.63 16.55 -4.66
CA LEU A 77 -5.87 15.58 -3.89
C LEU A 77 -5.27 16.29 -2.67
N GLN A 78 -5.44 15.70 -1.50
CA GLN A 78 -4.81 16.14 -0.26
C GLN A 78 -4.37 14.93 0.55
N GLY A 79 -3.38 15.09 1.41
CA GLY A 79 -2.89 13.94 2.15
C GLY A 79 -1.61 14.16 2.94
N LEU A 80 -1.07 13.03 3.39
CA LEU A 80 0.25 12.91 3.99
C LEU A 80 1.14 12.11 3.06
N TYR A 81 2.42 12.46 3.05
CA TYR A 81 3.46 11.72 2.33
C TYR A 81 4.70 11.62 3.22
N ALA A 82 5.32 10.45 3.28
CA ALA A 82 6.57 10.23 3.97
C ALA A 82 7.58 9.56 3.03
N ALA A 83 8.77 10.18 2.91
CA ALA A 83 9.93 9.56 2.30
C ALA A 83 10.72 8.81 3.38
N ARG A 84 11.19 7.61 3.05
CA ARG A 84 11.92 6.74 3.97
C ARG A 84 13.33 6.48 3.47
N ASP A 85 14.23 6.19 4.38
CA ASP A 85 15.61 5.86 4.07
C ASP A 85 15.76 4.39 3.63
N GLU A 86 17.00 3.94 3.47
CA GLU A 86 17.31 2.56 3.03
C GLU A 86 17.02 1.48 4.07
N PHE A 87 16.76 1.88 5.30
CA PHE A 87 16.35 1.01 6.39
C PHE A 87 14.85 1.12 6.66
N GLY A 88 14.10 1.85 5.81
CA GLY A 88 12.67 2.07 5.93
C GLY A 88 12.23 3.05 7.01
N ALA A 89 13.18 3.68 7.71
CA ALA A 89 12.89 4.68 8.73
C ALA A 89 12.40 5.97 8.08
N ARG A 90 11.49 6.69 8.76
CA ARG A 90 11.03 8.00 8.27
C ARG A 90 12.18 9.00 8.24
N ASP A 91 12.45 9.52 7.06
CA ASP A 91 13.44 10.57 6.83
C ASP A 91 12.77 11.95 6.77
N ARG A 92 11.68 12.06 5.98
CA ARG A 92 10.98 13.32 5.72
C ARG A 92 9.47 13.11 5.66
N ASP A 93 8.71 14.00 6.30
CA ASP A 93 7.25 14.08 6.22
C ASP A 93 6.81 15.33 5.47
N TYR A 94 5.76 15.18 4.66
CA TYR A 94 5.20 16.24 3.84
C TYR A 94 3.67 16.28 3.96
N GLN A 95 3.12 17.48 3.90
CA GLN A 95 1.73 17.67 3.53
C GLN A 95 1.64 17.59 2.00
N LEU A 96 0.76 16.73 1.49
CA LEU A 96 0.55 16.56 0.05
C LEU A 96 -0.66 17.38 -0.38
N ARG A 97 -0.53 18.18 -1.45
CA ARG A 97 -1.66 18.87 -2.10
C ARG A 97 -1.51 18.85 -3.60
N GLY A 98 -2.59 18.55 -4.31
CA GLY A 98 -2.51 18.44 -5.76
C GLY A 98 -3.84 18.09 -6.41
N GLN A 99 -3.73 17.37 -7.51
CA GLN A 99 -4.84 16.86 -8.30
C GLN A 99 -4.59 15.41 -8.67
N ALA A 100 -5.67 14.64 -8.81
CA ALA A 100 -5.62 13.29 -9.33
C ALA A 100 -6.68 13.12 -10.41
N ARG A 101 -6.31 12.41 -11.47
CA ARG A 101 -7.20 11.97 -12.54
C ARG A 101 -7.18 10.45 -12.54
N SER A 102 -8.33 9.85 -12.22
CA SER A 102 -8.48 8.40 -12.19
C SER A 102 -8.00 7.76 -13.49
N GLY A 103 -7.10 6.77 -13.37
CA GLY A 103 -6.54 6.04 -14.51
C GLY A 103 -5.60 6.85 -15.41
N ASP A 104 -5.18 8.06 -15.00
CA ASP A 104 -4.32 8.95 -15.79
C ASP A 104 -3.09 9.42 -14.98
N SER A 105 -3.27 10.36 -14.05
CA SER A 105 -2.15 10.95 -13.31
C SER A 105 -2.48 11.39 -11.88
N ILE A 106 -1.44 11.44 -11.04
CA ILE A 106 -1.42 12.08 -9.73
C ILE A 106 -0.29 13.12 -9.77
N GLU A 107 -0.63 14.38 -9.58
CA GLU A 107 0.31 15.51 -9.58
C GLU A 107 0.12 16.30 -8.30
N ALA A 108 1.16 16.40 -7.48
CA ALA A 108 1.07 17.07 -6.18
C ALA A 108 2.36 17.78 -5.77
N ASP A 109 2.19 18.91 -5.08
CA ASP A 109 3.25 19.55 -4.32
C ASP A 109 3.33 18.93 -2.93
N LEU A 110 4.55 18.69 -2.46
CA LEU A 110 4.88 18.14 -1.16
C LEU A 110 5.49 19.24 -0.30
N TYR A 111 4.76 19.68 0.72
CA TYR A 111 5.16 20.78 1.61
C TYR A 111 5.79 20.22 2.89
N GLY A 112 7.10 20.37 3.02
CA GLY A 112 7.88 19.86 4.14
C GLY A 112 8.38 20.97 5.08
N LYS A 113 8.92 20.60 6.24
CA LYS A 113 9.54 21.57 7.17
C LYS A 113 10.91 22.07 6.69
N ARG A 114 11.63 21.23 5.94
CA ARG A 114 13.03 21.47 5.52
C ARG A 114 13.11 21.92 4.07
N GLU A 115 12.31 21.30 3.21
CA GLU A 115 12.30 21.52 1.77
C GLU A 115 10.93 21.13 1.20
N ASP A 116 10.60 21.75 0.07
CA ASP A 116 9.45 21.37 -0.74
C ASP A 116 9.90 20.41 -1.84
N ALA A 117 9.02 19.51 -2.24
CA ALA A 117 9.22 18.57 -3.32
C ALA A 117 7.97 18.49 -4.21
N ALA A 118 8.05 17.80 -5.33
CA ALA A 118 6.94 17.51 -6.22
C ALA A 118 6.81 16.01 -6.45
N LEU A 119 5.58 15.52 -6.48
CA LEU A 119 5.21 14.15 -6.83
C LEU A 119 4.46 14.16 -8.16
N SER A 120 4.99 13.45 -9.15
CA SER A 120 4.34 13.24 -10.45
C SER A 120 4.28 11.74 -10.71
N LEU A 121 3.08 11.17 -10.67
CA LEU A 121 2.82 9.77 -10.98
C LEU A 121 1.86 9.67 -12.16
N PHE A 122 2.13 8.73 -13.06
CA PHE A 122 1.22 8.30 -14.11
C PHE A 122 0.72 6.89 -13.83
N TYR A 123 -0.52 6.64 -14.25
CA TYR A 123 -1.14 5.33 -14.09
C TYR A 123 -0.47 4.32 -15.01
N ASN A 124 0.07 3.23 -14.45
CA ASN A 124 0.65 2.17 -15.27
C ASN A 124 -0.46 1.20 -15.67
N ALA A 125 -1.19 1.51 -16.74
CA ALA A 125 -2.32 0.70 -17.21
C ALA A 125 -1.91 -0.75 -17.54
N ASP A 126 -0.75 -0.94 -18.18
CA ASP A 126 -0.24 -2.25 -18.58
C ASP A 126 0.01 -3.18 -17.41
N GLN A 127 0.41 -2.63 -16.26
CA GLN A 127 0.61 -3.39 -15.04
C GLN A 127 -0.67 -3.45 -14.20
N SER A 128 -1.39 -2.33 -14.07
CA SER A 128 -2.55 -2.22 -13.19
C SER A 128 -3.73 -3.07 -13.62
N TYR A 129 -3.97 -3.20 -14.93
CA TYR A 129 -5.10 -3.99 -15.45
C TYR A 129 -4.79 -5.48 -15.61
N GLN A 130 -3.59 -5.93 -15.24
CA GLN A 130 -3.33 -7.36 -15.16
C GLN A 130 -4.22 -7.96 -14.07
N HIS A 131 -4.77 -9.14 -14.37
CA HIS A 131 -5.55 -9.88 -13.39
C HIS A 131 -4.68 -10.23 -12.18
N ALA A 132 -5.28 -10.19 -11.00
CA ALA A 132 -4.68 -10.67 -9.77
C ALA A 132 -5.38 -11.93 -9.31
N SER A 133 -4.59 -12.92 -8.89
CA SER A 133 -5.05 -14.17 -8.31
C SER A 133 -3.91 -14.81 -7.51
N TYR A 134 -4.25 -15.65 -6.54
CA TYR A 134 -3.24 -16.40 -5.77
C TYR A 134 -2.39 -17.30 -6.65
N ALA A 135 -3.00 -17.98 -7.64
CA ALA A 135 -2.27 -18.82 -8.59
C ALA A 135 -1.18 -18.07 -9.38
N GLN A 136 -1.35 -16.77 -9.66
CA GLN A 136 -0.34 -15.98 -10.38
C GLN A 136 0.87 -15.62 -9.51
N ILE A 137 0.66 -15.45 -8.20
CA ILE A 137 1.70 -15.10 -7.24
C ILE A 137 2.24 -16.31 -6.49
N ALA A 138 1.62 -17.48 -6.60
CA ALA A 138 2.14 -18.69 -5.97
C ALA A 138 3.56 -19.00 -6.46
N GLY A 139 4.43 -19.41 -5.54
CA GLY A 139 5.82 -19.74 -5.82
C GLY A 139 6.77 -19.34 -4.70
N LEU A 140 8.06 -19.58 -4.95
CA LEU A 140 9.14 -19.28 -4.03
C LEU A 140 9.85 -17.99 -4.50
N TYR A 141 10.02 -17.06 -3.58
CA TYR A 141 10.54 -15.73 -3.82
C TYR A 141 11.78 -15.48 -2.99
N TYR A 142 12.74 -14.79 -3.59
CA TYR A 142 14.00 -14.43 -2.95
C TYR A 142 14.27 -12.94 -3.08
N LEU A 143 14.68 -12.33 -1.97
CA LEU A 143 15.36 -11.03 -1.96
C LEU A 143 16.82 -11.31 -1.59
N ASP A 144 17.76 -10.87 -2.43
CA ASP A 144 19.19 -10.87 -2.09
C ASP A 144 19.73 -9.45 -2.21
N SER A 145 19.77 -8.75 -1.08
CA SER A 145 20.35 -7.42 -0.98
C SER A 145 21.56 -7.41 -0.05
N ALA A 146 22.35 -6.33 -0.08
CA ALA A 146 23.48 -6.18 0.84
C ALA A 146 23.05 -6.02 2.31
N ALA A 147 21.82 -5.57 2.56
CA ALA A 147 21.30 -5.29 3.89
C ALA A 147 20.49 -6.45 4.48
N LEU A 148 19.85 -7.25 3.62
CA LEU A 148 18.87 -8.25 4.02
C LEU A 148 18.71 -9.32 2.92
N LYS A 149 18.63 -10.59 3.33
CA LYS A 149 18.25 -11.70 2.45
C LYS A 149 16.98 -12.35 2.95
N ILE A 150 15.98 -12.51 2.10
CA ILE A 150 14.68 -13.12 2.46
C ILE A 150 14.36 -14.26 1.51
N SER A 151 13.77 -15.33 2.03
CA SER A 151 13.10 -16.38 1.27
C SER A 151 11.63 -16.46 1.71
N LEU A 152 10.69 -16.24 0.78
CA LEU A 152 9.24 -16.36 1.03
C LEU A 152 8.62 -17.39 0.08
N SER A 153 7.79 -18.30 0.61
CA SER A 153 6.85 -19.11 -0.14
C SER A 153 5.48 -18.45 -0.13
N VAL A 154 4.80 -18.43 -1.27
CA VAL A 154 3.39 -18.07 -1.38
C VAL A 154 2.63 -19.26 -1.98
N ASP A 155 1.63 -19.75 -1.26
CA ASP A 155 0.81 -20.89 -1.69
C ASP A 155 -0.37 -20.45 -2.59
N GLU A 156 -1.03 -21.41 -3.23
CA GLU A 156 -2.15 -21.17 -4.15
C GLU A 156 -3.42 -20.64 -3.47
N ASP A 157 -3.49 -20.67 -2.14
CA ASP A 157 -4.56 -20.05 -1.34
C ASP A 157 -4.18 -18.68 -0.78
N GLY A 158 -2.98 -18.21 -1.08
CA GLY A 158 -2.44 -16.94 -0.61
C GLY A 158 -1.74 -17.02 0.75
N TRP A 159 -1.57 -18.20 1.36
CA TRP A 159 -0.73 -18.35 2.55
C TRP A 159 0.72 -17.97 2.24
N ILE A 160 1.36 -17.24 3.15
CA ILE A 160 2.76 -16.82 3.05
C ILE A 160 3.53 -17.40 4.22
N GLU A 161 4.70 -17.97 3.95
CA GLU A 161 5.68 -18.33 4.98
C GLU A 161 7.10 -18.05 4.50
N GLY A 162 8.02 -17.73 5.42
CA GLY A 162 9.39 -17.49 5.04
C GLY A 162 10.31 -17.09 6.18
N TYR A 163 11.56 -16.83 5.84
CA TYR A 163 12.58 -16.41 6.78
C TYR A 163 13.60 -15.47 6.14
N ASP A 164 14.27 -14.67 6.97
CA ASP A 164 15.44 -13.89 6.57
C ASP A 164 16.77 -14.51 7.07
N ASP A 165 17.89 -13.88 6.72
CA ASP A 165 19.23 -14.28 7.15
C ASP A 165 19.58 -13.89 8.60
N ALA A 166 18.73 -13.11 9.26
CA ALA A 166 18.80 -12.84 10.70
C ALA A 166 18.04 -13.86 11.55
N GLY A 167 17.25 -14.74 10.93
CA GLY A 167 16.43 -15.75 11.60
C GLY A 167 15.03 -15.27 11.98
N CYS A 168 14.60 -14.11 11.46
CA CYS A 168 13.22 -13.68 11.52
C CYS A 168 12.36 -14.62 10.66
N ALA A 169 11.23 -15.04 11.21
CA ALA A 169 10.23 -15.83 10.50
C ALA A 169 9.02 -14.95 10.17
N TYR A 170 8.46 -15.12 8.97
CA TYR A 170 7.32 -14.37 8.46
C TYR A 170 6.20 -15.35 8.12
N PHE A 171 5.00 -15.12 8.65
CA PHE A 171 3.83 -15.97 8.35
C PHE A 171 2.60 -15.11 8.15
N GLY A 172 1.77 -15.40 7.16
CA GLY A 172 0.64 -14.55 6.90
C GLY A 172 -0.19 -14.93 5.69
N HIS A 173 -0.90 -13.94 5.15
CA HIS A 173 -1.73 -14.13 3.97
C HIS A 173 -1.62 -12.96 3.01
N VAL A 174 -1.79 -13.27 1.73
CA VAL A 174 -2.11 -12.33 0.67
C VAL A 174 -3.63 -12.27 0.53
N ALA A 175 -4.16 -11.06 0.36
CA ALA A 175 -5.50 -10.83 -0.14
C ALA A 175 -5.43 -10.29 -1.57
N VAL A 176 -6.45 -10.60 -2.37
CA VAL A 176 -6.71 -10.00 -3.68
C VAL A 176 -7.93 -9.09 -3.54
N PRO A 177 -7.75 -7.79 -3.24
CA PRO A 177 -8.87 -6.88 -3.00
C PRO A 177 -9.76 -6.73 -4.24
N HIS A 178 -9.16 -6.83 -5.43
CA HIS A 178 -9.89 -6.74 -6.69
C HIS A 178 -9.20 -7.57 -7.79
N ALA A 179 -9.83 -8.65 -8.25
CA ALA A 179 -9.24 -9.59 -9.22
C ALA A 179 -8.92 -8.99 -10.61
N GLY A 180 -9.49 -7.84 -10.95
CA GLY A 180 -9.17 -7.07 -12.16
C GLY A 180 -8.12 -5.96 -11.96
N ARG A 181 -7.42 -5.96 -10.82
CA ARG A 181 -6.33 -5.03 -10.54
C ARG A 181 -5.12 -5.79 -10.01
N ASN A 182 -3.94 -5.51 -10.54
CA ASN A 182 -2.67 -6.10 -10.08
C ASN A 182 -2.17 -5.45 -8.79
N VAL A 183 -3.00 -5.50 -7.75
CA VAL A 183 -2.68 -5.01 -6.42
C VAL A 183 -3.01 -6.12 -5.44
N TYR A 184 -2.02 -6.48 -4.62
CA TYR A 184 -2.13 -7.46 -3.56
C TYR A 184 -1.97 -6.75 -2.23
N ALA A 185 -2.79 -7.11 -1.25
CA ALA A 185 -2.62 -6.67 0.13
C ALA A 185 -2.00 -7.82 0.92
N VAL A 186 -0.97 -7.54 1.71
CA VAL A 186 -0.24 -8.54 2.49
C VAL A 186 -0.38 -8.22 3.97
N SER A 187 -0.56 -9.25 4.78
CA SER A 187 -0.62 -9.17 6.24
C SER A 187 0.19 -10.32 6.81
N MET A 188 1.21 -10.03 7.61
CA MET A 188 2.14 -11.00 8.17
C MET A 188 2.39 -10.75 9.65
N GLU A 189 2.54 -11.84 10.39
CA GLU A 189 3.15 -11.87 11.72
C GLU A 189 4.66 -12.13 11.56
N VAL A 190 5.45 -11.44 12.38
CA VAL A 190 6.91 -11.54 12.37
C VAL A 190 7.38 -12.06 13.71
N GLU A 191 8.08 -13.19 13.70
CA GLU A 191 8.56 -13.87 14.90
C GLU A 191 10.08 -14.07 14.88
N GLY A 192 10.70 -14.28 16.05
CA GLY A 192 12.11 -14.65 16.15
C GLY A 192 13.12 -13.54 15.85
N CYS A 193 12.65 -12.31 15.61
CA CYS A 193 13.49 -11.15 15.37
C CYS A 193 14.07 -10.55 16.66
N ALA A 194 15.21 -9.86 16.53
CA ALA A 194 15.75 -8.98 17.57
C ALA A 194 14.92 -7.69 17.74
N LEU A 195 14.23 -7.28 16.67
CA LEU A 195 13.13 -6.31 16.73
C LEU A 195 11.92 -7.06 17.32
N ALA A 196 11.20 -6.47 18.27
CA ALA A 196 10.10 -7.18 18.91
C ALA A 196 9.09 -7.64 17.84
N GLY A 197 8.56 -8.85 18.03
CA GLY A 197 7.71 -9.51 17.04
C GLY A 197 6.48 -8.66 16.78
N ASP A 198 6.36 -8.18 15.55
CA ASP A 198 5.39 -7.17 15.19
C ASP A 198 4.71 -7.47 13.89
N PHE A 199 3.51 -6.95 13.80
CA PHE A 199 2.68 -7.15 12.64
C PHE A 199 3.21 -6.32 11.47
N ALA A 200 3.20 -6.92 10.29
CA ALA A 200 3.63 -6.30 9.05
C ALA A 200 2.49 -6.31 8.02
N PHE A 201 2.28 -5.19 7.34
CA PHE A 201 1.31 -5.05 6.27
C PHE A 201 1.99 -4.54 4.99
N GLY A 202 1.55 -4.95 3.81
CA GLY A 202 2.11 -4.46 2.55
C GLY A 202 1.07 -4.28 1.46
N LEU A 203 1.42 -3.46 0.46
CA LEU A 203 0.72 -3.35 -0.82
C LEU A 203 1.72 -3.64 -1.92
N GLY A 204 1.43 -4.63 -2.75
CA GLY A 204 2.35 -5.03 -3.80
C GLY A 204 1.70 -5.31 -5.14
N SER A 205 2.54 -5.58 -6.13
CA SER A 205 2.12 -6.01 -7.47
C SER A 205 3.10 -7.01 -8.04
N LEU A 206 2.62 -7.85 -8.95
CA LEU A 206 3.47 -8.74 -9.73
C LEU A 206 3.91 -8.00 -11.01
N ARG A 207 5.18 -8.12 -11.39
CA ARG A 207 5.69 -7.62 -12.67
C ARG A 207 6.67 -8.60 -13.30
N GLU A 208 6.95 -8.41 -14.58
CA GLU A 208 8.03 -9.10 -15.27
C GLU A 208 9.25 -8.17 -15.38
N ALA A 209 10.42 -8.64 -14.97
CA ALA A 209 11.68 -7.92 -15.13
C ALA A 209 12.79 -8.90 -15.54
N GLY A 210 13.49 -8.63 -16.64
CA GLY A 210 14.54 -9.52 -17.14
C GLY A 210 14.04 -10.92 -17.56
N GLY A 211 12.73 -11.07 -17.80
CA GLY A 211 12.10 -12.36 -18.12
C GLY A 211 11.75 -13.21 -16.90
N TRP A 212 11.89 -12.65 -15.70
CA TRP A 212 11.52 -13.30 -14.44
C TRP A 212 10.41 -12.52 -13.74
N PRO A 213 9.43 -13.23 -13.14
CA PRO A 213 8.43 -12.56 -12.33
C PRO A 213 9.04 -12.02 -11.03
N GLN A 214 8.70 -10.78 -10.71
CA GLN A 214 9.08 -10.11 -9.47
C GLN A 214 7.83 -9.67 -8.70
N LEU A 215 7.83 -9.91 -7.39
CA LEU A 215 6.86 -9.34 -6.46
C LEU A 215 7.46 -8.05 -5.88
N VAL A 216 6.89 -6.90 -6.27
CA VAL A 216 7.27 -5.60 -5.68
C VAL A 216 6.34 -5.36 -4.50
N LEU A 217 6.89 -5.37 -3.29
CA LEU A 217 6.14 -5.39 -2.04
C LEU A 217 6.82 -4.49 -1.00
N PRO A 218 6.51 -3.18 -0.97
CA PRO A 218 6.80 -2.37 0.21
C PRO A 218 6.03 -2.91 1.43
N VAL A 219 6.75 -3.23 2.51
CA VAL A 219 6.20 -3.81 3.74
C VAL A 219 6.36 -2.84 4.91
N TRP A 220 5.24 -2.43 5.50
CA TRP A 220 5.15 -1.61 6.70
C TRP A 220 5.12 -2.46 7.97
N PHE A 221 6.10 -2.30 8.85
CA PHE A 221 6.17 -2.81 10.22
C PHE A 221 5.62 -1.78 11.22
N ASP A 222 4.55 -2.11 11.94
CA ASP A 222 3.74 -1.14 12.70
C ASP A 222 4.49 -0.53 13.90
N GLU A 223 5.06 -1.35 14.80
CA GLU A 223 5.71 -0.86 16.04
C GLU A 223 6.80 0.18 15.80
N HIS A 224 7.50 0.06 14.69
CA HIS A 224 8.60 0.95 14.34
C HIS A 224 8.23 2.01 13.31
N ASP A 225 7.00 1.96 12.80
CA ASP A 225 6.53 2.77 11.68
C ASP A 225 7.59 2.81 10.57
N ARG A 226 8.00 1.61 10.14
CA ARG A 226 9.10 1.36 9.20
C ARG A 226 8.54 0.72 7.95
N VAL A 227 8.90 1.20 6.76
CA VAL A 227 8.50 0.55 5.50
C VAL A 227 9.72 0.08 4.74
N GLU A 228 9.87 -1.22 4.56
CA GLU A 228 10.98 -1.81 3.83
C GLU A 228 10.62 -2.05 2.35
N PRO A 229 11.50 -1.70 1.40
CA PRO A 229 11.26 -1.89 -0.02
C PRO A 229 11.63 -3.31 -0.48
N TRP A 230 10.72 -4.27 -0.43
CA TRP A 230 11.02 -5.62 -0.93
C TRP A 230 10.73 -5.73 -2.44
N VAL A 231 11.74 -6.16 -3.20
CA VAL A 231 11.60 -6.53 -4.61
C VAL A 231 12.08 -7.96 -4.74
N LEU A 232 11.16 -8.92 -4.64
CA LEU A 232 11.51 -10.34 -4.57
C LEU A 232 11.43 -10.98 -5.95
N GLU A 233 12.42 -11.78 -6.31
CA GLU A 233 12.49 -12.54 -7.56
C GLU A 233 11.93 -13.95 -7.35
N ARG A 234 11.06 -14.40 -8.25
CA ARG A 234 10.53 -15.77 -8.22
C ARG A 234 11.54 -16.74 -8.83
N VAL A 235 11.74 -17.90 -8.19
CA VAL A 235 12.58 -18.99 -8.70
C VAL A 235 11.82 -20.25 -9.09
#